data_AF-A0A6L7WD11-F1
#
_entry.id   AF-A0A6L7WD11-F1
#
_cell.length_a   1.000
_cell.length_b   1.000
_cell.length_c   1.000
_cell.angle_alpha   90.00
_cell.angle_beta   90.00
_cell.angle_gamma   90.00
#
_symmetry.space_group_name_H-M   'P 1'
#
loop_
_entity.id
_entity.type
_entity.pdbx_description
1 polymer ?
#
loop_
_entity_poly.entity_id
_entity_poly.type
_entity_poly.pdbx_seq_one_letter_code
_entity_poly.pdbx_strand_id
1 'polypeptide(L)'
;MPKPNIVFIYSDQHRGDAVGCAGHPVIKTPHLDRLGAEGVVFSQCYTNGPICMPARATMMTGQYVREHGVWQNIVAADQHGPSHVRNVRDVGYHTALVGKTHLYTHTGGTKSQEKTAILENWGFVDIQEMHGPHASGVNRSQYSDYLEELGLWETHRDYVVRSKTRLEEGRARAWEDPPCPLPSESHLDSYTGRTAAEWVRDYDGDKPFYLQVLFPGPHNPFDSPQEYRDMYSVDDIP
;
A
#
# COMPACT_ATOMS: atom_id res chain seq x y z
N MET A 1 20.78 24.65 5.95
CA MET A 1 20.54 23.32 6.54
C MET A 1 20.48 22.31 5.40
N PRO A 2 21.01 21.09 5.56
CA PRO A 2 20.84 20.03 4.56
C PRO A 2 19.35 19.73 4.37
N LYS A 3 18.93 19.40 3.15
CA LYS A 3 17.56 18.97 2.87
C LYS A 3 17.33 17.60 3.55
N PRO A 4 16.26 17.42 4.34
CA PRO A 4 15.99 16.16 5.01
C PRO A 4 15.49 15.11 4.02
N ASN A 5 15.66 13.83 4.35
CA ASN A 5 14.94 12.75 3.68
C ASN A 5 13.47 12.75 4.11
N ILE A 6 12.58 12.31 3.22
CA ILE A 6 11.14 12.26 3.46
C ILE A 6 10.65 10.84 3.19
N VAL A 7 9.97 10.25 4.17
CA VAL A 7 9.27 8.96 4.03
C VAL A 7 7.77 9.23 4.16
N PHE A 8 7.02 8.93 3.10
CA PHE A 8 5.57 9.04 3.08
C PHE A 8 4.96 7.63 3.18
N ILE A 9 4.36 7.32 4.33
CA ILE A 9 3.76 6.00 4.60
C ILE A 9 2.24 6.09 4.41
N TYR A 10 1.68 5.14 3.67
CA TYR A 10 0.25 5.06 3.39
C TYR A 10 -0.23 3.61 3.41
N SER A 11 -1.30 3.33 4.16
CA SER A 11 -1.95 2.01 4.21
C SER A 11 -3.33 2.06 3.57
N ASP A 12 -3.72 1.01 2.85
CA ASP A 12 -4.99 0.97 2.12
C ASP A 12 -6.15 0.50 3.02
N GLN A 13 -7.28 1.22 2.99
CA GLN A 13 -8.49 0.89 3.75
C GLN A 13 -8.32 0.91 5.28
N HIS A 14 -7.29 1.59 5.79
CA HIS A 14 -7.07 1.75 7.23
C HIS A 14 -8.06 2.77 7.81
N ARG A 15 -8.88 2.37 8.77
CA ARG A 15 -9.76 3.29 9.51
C ARG A 15 -8.91 4.26 10.35
N GLY A 16 -9.28 5.54 10.37
CA GLY A 16 -8.57 6.57 11.15
C GLY A 16 -8.66 6.38 12.67
N ASP A 17 -9.64 5.60 13.15
CA ASP A 17 -9.79 5.24 14.56
C ASP A 17 -9.13 3.90 14.92
N ALA A 18 -8.58 3.15 13.97
CA ALA A 18 -7.93 1.85 14.22
C ALA A 18 -6.43 2.01 14.55
N VAL A 19 -6.08 2.96 15.42
CA VAL A 19 -4.70 3.21 15.86
C VAL A 19 -4.68 3.69 17.32
N GLY A 20 -3.69 3.24 18.09
CA GLY A 20 -3.56 3.53 19.52
C GLY A 20 -3.45 5.02 19.81
N CYS A 21 -2.66 5.78 19.05
CA CYS A 21 -2.57 7.25 19.18
C CYS A 21 -3.85 8.01 18.81
N ALA A 22 -4.84 7.36 18.20
CA ALA A 22 -6.19 7.90 18.02
C ALA A 22 -7.15 7.51 19.17
N GLY A 23 -6.66 6.81 20.19
CA GLY A 23 -7.43 6.43 21.37
C GLY A 23 -8.18 5.10 21.25
N HIS A 24 -7.85 4.25 20.27
CA HIS A 24 -8.49 2.95 20.14
C HIS A 24 -8.20 2.07 21.38
N PRO A 25 -9.22 1.47 22.02
CA PRO A 25 -9.04 0.82 23.33
C PRO A 25 -8.29 -0.52 23.29
N VAL A 26 -8.29 -1.21 22.14
CA VAL A 26 -7.83 -2.61 22.04
C VAL A 26 -6.61 -2.82 21.14
N ILE A 27 -6.56 -2.18 19.97
CA ILE A 27 -5.47 -2.34 19.02
C ILE A 27 -4.13 -1.92 19.63
N LYS A 28 -3.08 -2.69 19.35
CA LYS A 28 -1.72 -2.43 19.82
C LYS A 28 -0.87 -1.93 18.67
N THR A 29 -0.54 -0.64 18.66
CA THR A 29 0.27 0.00 17.60
C THR A 29 1.46 0.78 18.14
N PRO A 30 2.32 0.17 18.99
CA PRO A 30 3.34 0.91 19.75
C PRO A 30 4.30 1.73 18.88
N HIS A 31 4.59 1.28 17.65
CA HIS A 31 5.45 2.03 16.72
C HIS A 31 4.77 3.26 16.12
N LEU A 32 3.47 3.17 15.80
CA LEU A 32 2.68 4.33 15.34
C LEU A 32 2.39 5.28 16.50
N ASP A 33 2.20 4.74 17.71
CA ASP A 33 1.97 5.53 18.91
C ASP A 33 3.20 6.37 19.25
N ARG A 34 4.39 5.78 19.13
CA ARG A 34 5.66 6.51 19.25
C ARG A 34 5.78 7.61 18.18
N LEU A 35 5.45 7.32 16.93
CA LEU A 35 5.47 8.32 15.86
C LEU A 35 4.52 9.48 16.14
N GLY A 36 3.32 9.18 16.66
CA GLY A 36 2.34 10.18 17.08
C GLY A 36 2.85 11.04 18.25
N ALA A 37 3.53 10.43 19.22
CA ALA A 37 4.10 11.12 20.39
C ALA A 37 5.31 12.00 20.05
N GLU A 38 6.09 11.63 19.03
CA GLU A 38 7.25 12.40 18.54
C GLU A 38 6.86 13.44 17.47
N GLY A 39 5.59 13.46 17.05
CA GLY A 39 5.12 14.26 15.92
C GLY A 39 3.79 14.99 16.19
N VAL A 40 2.98 15.12 15.14
CA VAL A 40 1.66 15.77 15.18
C VAL A 40 0.62 14.79 14.65
N VAL A 41 -0.44 14.59 15.42
CA VAL A 41 -1.60 13.77 15.03
C VAL A 41 -2.74 14.68 14.59
N PHE A 42 -3.20 14.51 13.35
CA PHE A 42 -4.35 15.24 12.82
C PHE A 42 -5.63 14.44 13.07
N SER A 43 -6.44 14.86 14.05
CA SER A 43 -7.70 14.18 14.42
C SER A 43 -8.85 14.40 13.43
N GLN A 44 -8.69 15.35 12.50
CA GLN A 44 -9.68 15.71 11.48
C GLN A 44 -9.06 15.68 10.09
N CYS A 45 -8.63 14.49 9.67
CA CYS A 45 -8.05 14.24 8.35
C CYS A 45 -9.03 13.44 7.48
N TYR A 46 -9.45 14.00 6.34
CA TYR A 46 -10.48 13.42 5.48
C TYR A 46 -9.92 13.12 4.09
N THR A 47 -10.22 11.94 3.57
CA THR A 47 -9.97 11.62 2.15
C THR A 47 -10.96 12.35 1.25
N ASN A 48 -10.48 12.84 0.10
CA ASN A 48 -11.31 13.48 -0.91
C ASN A 48 -12.08 12.47 -1.81
N GLY A 49 -11.77 11.18 -1.68
CA GLY A 49 -12.47 10.10 -2.36
C GLY A 49 -12.48 8.84 -1.50
N PRO A 50 -13.64 8.18 -1.27
CA PRO A 50 -13.72 6.98 -0.44
C PRO A 50 -13.39 5.70 -1.23
N ILE A 51 -12.61 5.81 -2.31
CA ILE A 51 -12.26 4.70 -3.22
C ILE A 51 -10.77 4.83 -3.59
N CYS A 52 -10.08 3.69 -3.77
CA CYS A 52 -8.61 3.64 -3.92
C CYS A 52 -8.06 4.57 -5.03
N MET A 53 -8.40 4.35 -6.31
CA MET A 53 -7.83 5.16 -7.42
C MET A 53 -8.18 6.65 -7.29
N PRO A 54 -9.44 7.05 -7.00
CA PRO A 54 -9.78 8.45 -6.76
C PRO A 54 -8.98 9.09 -5.62
N ALA A 55 -8.89 8.44 -4.46
CA ALA A 55 -8.15 8.96 -3.30
C ALA A 55 -6.67 9.17 -3.62
N ARG A 56 -6.07 8.18 -4.28
CA ARG A 56 -4.64 8.19 -4.62
C ARG A 56 -4.34 9.18 -5.73
N ALA A 57 -5.23 9.36 -6.70
CA ALA A 57 -5.13 10.44 -7.69
C ALA A 57 -5.19 11.82 -7.03
N THR A 58 -6.08 12.04 -6.05
CA THR A 58 -6.09 13.28 -5.26
C THR A 58 -4.78 13.49 -4.51
N MET A 59 -4.24 12.45 -3.85
CA MET A 59 -2.94 12.55 -3.18
C MET A 59 -1.80 12.90 -4.13
N MET A 60 -1.76 12.31 -5.32
CA MET A 60 -0.72 12.57 -6.31
C MET A 60 -0.81 13.98 -6.89
N THR A 61 -2.02 14.40 -7.28
CA THR A 61 -2.27 15.64 -8.02
C THR A 61 -2.45 16.87 -7.12
N GLY A 62 -2.88 16.69 -5.87
CA GLY A 62 -3.33 17.78 -5.01
C GLY A 62 -4.67 18.39 -5.43
N GLN A 63 -5.44 17.73 -6.30
CA GLN A 63 -6.71 18.20 -6.84
C GLN A 63 -7.89 17.38 -6.29
N TYR A 64 -9.12 17.93 -6.24
CA TYR A 64 -10.27 17.10 -5.91
C TYR A 64 -10.63 16.17 -7.07
N VAL A 65 -11.44 15.15 -6.75
CA VAL A 65 -11.92 14.13 -7.69
C VAL A 65 -12.55 14.75 -8.95
N ARG A 66 -13.26 15.88 -8.78
CA ARG A 66 -13.93 16.56 -9.89
C ARG A 66 -12.97 17.25 -10.87
N GLU A 67 -11.78 17.67 -10.44
CA GLU A 67 -10.81 18.32 -11.32
C GLU A 67 -9.98 17.29 -12.09
N HIS A 68 -9.54 16.21 -11.45
CA HIS A 68 -8.74 15.17 -12.13
C HIS A 68 -9.59 14.07 -12.80
N GLY A 69 -10.91 14.01 -12.52
CA GLY A 69 -11.88 13.17 -13.24
C GLY A 69 -11.83 11.66 -12.94
N VAL A 70 -11.05 11.22 -11.95
CA VAL A 70 -10.94 9.79 -11.60
C VAL A 70 -11.99 9.44 -10.56
N TRP A 71 -13.14 8.95 -11.00
CA TRP A 71 -14.30 8.66 -10.13
C TRP A 71 -14.37 7.21 -9.67
N GLN A 72 -13.66 6.28 -10.31
CA GLN A 72 -13.77 4.84 -10.08
C GLN A 72 -12.43 4.13 -10.27
N ASN A 73 -12.32 2.90 -9.77
CA ASN A 73 -11.14 2.04 -9.91
C ASN A 73 -10.93 1.45 -11.33
N ILE A 74 -11.49 2.10 -12.35
CA ILE A 74 -11.40 1.67 -13.76
C ILE A 74 -10.95 2.81 -14.69
N VAL A 75 -10.69 3.99 -14.14
CA VAL A 75 -10.27 5.18 -14.88
C VAL A 75 -8.91 5.60 -14.36
N ALA A 76 -7.88 5.53 -15.21
CA ALA A 76 -6.54 6.00 -14.84
C ALA A 76 -6.50 7.53 -14.76
N ALA A 77 -5.71 8.06 -13.84
CA ALA A 77 -5.39 9.49 -13.81
C ALA A 77 -4.47 9.86 -14.99
N ASP A 78 -4.51 11.12 -15.44
CA ASP A 78 -3.55 11.61 -16.42
C ASP A 78 -2.14 11.66 -15.80
N GLN A 79 -1.31 10.70 -16.19
CA GLN A 79 0.07 10.57 -15.73
C GLN A 79 0.97 11.76 -16.07
N HIS A 80 0.56 12.63 -17.00
CA HIS A 80 1.28 13.84 -17.37
C HIS A 80 0.73 15.11 -16.68
N GLY A 81 -0.38 15.00 -15.95
CA GLY A 81 -1.03 16.09 -15.20
C GLY A 81 -0.23 16.60 -13.99
N PRO A 82 -0.84 17.29 -13.01
CA PRO A 82 -0.13 17.69 -11.79
C PRO A 82 0.40 16.49 -11.00
N SER A 83 1.62 16.59 -10.46
CA SER A 83 2.17 15.56 -9.58
C SER A 83 3.09 16.19 -8.52
N HIS A 84 2.77 16.00 -7.24
CA HIS A 84 3.65 16.43 -6.16
C HIS A 84 5.00 15.68 -6.18
N VAL A 85 5.03 14.44 -6.66
CA VAL A 85 6.26 13.65 -6.74
C VAL A 85 7.21 14.21 -7.80
N ARG A 86 6.70 14.62 -8.97
CA ARG A 86 7.50 15.37 -9.95
C ARG A 86 8.04 16.67 -9.35
N ASN A 87 7.19 17.43 -8.65
CA ASN A 87 7.63 18.67 -8.00
C ASN A 87 8.77 18.41 -6.99
N VAL A 88 8.69 17.34 -6.19
CA VAL A 88 9.73 16.93 -5.23
C VAL A 88 11.02 16.51 -5.95
N ARG A 89 10.92 15.70 -7.01
CA ARG A 89 12.06 15.30 -7.85
C ARG A 89 12.76 16.53 -8.46
N ASP A 90 11.99 17.45 -9.02
CA ASP A 90 12.51 18.61 -9.76
C ASP A 90 13.23 19.61 -8.84
N VAL A 91 12.94 19.61 -7.53
CA VAL A 91 13.72 20.35 -6.52
C VAL A 91 14.93 19.56 -5.97
N GLY A 92 15.29 18.45 -6.59
CA GLY A 92 16.57 17.75 -6.38
C GLY A 92 16.51 16.52 -5.47
N TYR A 93 15.34 15.96 -5.21
CA TYR A 93 15.21 14.70 -4.47
C TYR A 93 15.35 13.48 -5.38
N HIS A 94 15.85 12.37 -4.83
CA HIS A 94 15.69 11.04 -5.42
C HIS A 94 14.33 10.47 -5.00
N THR A 95 13.42 10.27 -5.95
CA THR A 95 12.04 9.85 -5.69
C THR A 95 11.87 8.35 -5.88
N ALA A 96 11.48 7.66 -4.82
CA ALA A 96 11.32 6.22 -4.80
C ALA A 96 9.93 5.79 -4.34
N LEU A 97 9.57 4.57 -4.69
CA LEU A 97 8.30 3.95 -4.36
C LEU A 97 8.50 2.47 -4.00
N VAL A 98 7.87 2.05 -2.90
CA VAL A 98 7.69 0.65 -2.53
C VAL A 98 6.22 0.42 -2.18
N GLY A 99 5.53 -0.48 -2.88
CA GLY A 99 4.15 -0.87 -2.55
C GLY A 99 3.10 -0.64 -3.63
N LYS A 100 1.82 -0.58 -3.21
CA LYS A 100 0.65 -0.47 -4.10
C LYS A 100 0.33 0.96 -4.48
N THR A 101 0.48 1.32 -5.76
CA THR A 101 0.10 2.66 -6.26
C THR A 101 -1.35 2.76 -6.67
N HIS A 102 -1.88 1.77 -7.40
CA HIS A 102 -3.21 1.82 -8.00
C HIS A 102 -3.48 3.13 -8.78
N LEU A 103 -2.49 3.65 -9.53
CA LEU A 103 -2.66 4.86 -10.36
C LEU A 103 -3.12 4.57 -11.79
N TYR A 104 -3.15 3.28 -12.15
CA TYR A 104 -3.63 2.76 -13.41
C TYR A 104 -4.36 1.44 -13.17
N THR A 105 -5.15 1.01 -14.15
CA THR A 105 -5.85 -0.28 -14.09
C THR A 105 -4.87 -1.44 -14.27
N HIS A 106 -4.85 -2.35 -13.30
CA HIS A 106 -4.11 -3.61 -13.45
C HIS A 106 -4.86 -4.55 -14.40
N THR A 107 -4.33 -4.72 -15.61
CA THR A 107 -4.83 -5.71 -16.57
C THR A 107 -4.21 -7.07 -16.28
N GLY A 108 -5.04 -8.12 -16.22
CA GLY A 108 -4.63 -9.49 -15.91
C GLY A 108 -3.39 -9.94 -16.70
N GLY A 109 -2.46 -10.60 -16.01
CA GLY A 109 -1.29 -11.24 -16.63
C GLY A 109 -0.13 -10.30 -16.96
N THR A 110 -0.16 -9.04 -16.51
CA THR A 110 0.98 -8.11 -16.67
C THR A 110 1.90 -8.12 -15.45
N LYS A 111 3.19 -7.84 -15.67
CA LYS A 111 4.17 -7.60 -14.61
C LYS A 111 4.21 -6.12 -14.25
N SER A 112 4.21 -5.75 -12.96
CA SER A 112 4.34 -4.33 -12.55
C SER A 112 5.63 -3.69 -13.08
N GLN A 113 6.70 -4.48 -13.20
CA GLN A 113 7.98 -4.05 -13.77
C GLN A 113 7.89 -3.67 -15.26
N GLU A 114 6.86 -4.10 -15.99
CA GLU A 114 6.62 -3.70 -17.39
C GLU A 114 5.82 -2.39 -17.49
N LYS A 115 5.39 -1.83 -16.36
CA LYS A 115 4.53 -0.64 -16.27
C LYS A 115 5.24 0.57 -15.63
N THR A 116 6.54 0.48 -15.34
CA THR A 116 7.30 1.53 -14.66
C THR A 116 7.22 2.88 -15.36
N ALA A 117 7.14 2.90 -16.70
CA ALA A 117 6.99 4.12 -17.49
C ALA A 117 5.79 4.98 -17.04
N ILE A 118 4.72 4.36 -16.55
CA ILE A 118 3.56 5.09 -16.00
C ILE A 118 3.96 5.84 -14.73
N LEU A 119 4.68 5.19 -13.83
CA LEU A 119 5.11 5.74 -12.56
C LEU A 119 6.29 6.72 -12.71
N GLU A 120 7.13 6.52 -13.72
CA GLU A 120 8.15 7.49 -14.15
C GLU A 120 7.49 8.81 -14.60
N ASN A 121 6.38 8.74 -15.34
CA ASN A 121 5.58 9.92 -15.68
C ASN A 121 4.99 10.62 -14.44
N TRP A 122 4.68 9.88 -13.38
CA TRP A 122 4.31 10.46 -12.09
C TRP A 122 5.49 11.09 -11.33
N GLY A 123 6.73 10.81 -11.74
CA GLY A 123 7.93 11.42 -11.19
C GLY A 123 8.78 10.51 -10.32
N PHE A 124 8.46 9.22 -10.23
CA PHE A 124 9.31 8.24 -9.54
C PHE A 124 10.52 7.88 -10.41
N VAL A 125 11.67 7.62 -9.79
CA VAL A 125 12.90 7.18 -10.47
C VAL A 125 13.35 5.80 -10.03
N ASP A 126 12.97 5.38 -8.83
CA ASP A 126 13.18 4.01 -8.34
C ASP A 126 11.84 3.41 -7.92
N ILE A 127 11.46 2.29 -8.51
CA ILE A 127 10.09 1.78 -8.50
C ILE A 127 10.10 0.30 -8.12
N GLN A 128 9.53 0.01 -6.95
CA GLN A 128 9.19 -1.33 -6.53
C GLN A 128 7.69 -1.43 -6.27
N GLU A 129 6.93 -1.56 -7.36
CA GLU A 129 5.48 -1.62 -7.28
C GLU A 129 4.96 -3.05 -7.03
N MET A 130 4.07 -3.16 -6.04
CA MET A 130 3.27 -4.35 -5.77
C MET A 130 1.81 -4.10 -6.11
N HIS A 131 1.09 -5.17 -6.46
CA HIS A 131 -0.34 -5.07 -6.67
C HIS A 131 -1.11 -5.13 -5.34
N GLY A 132 -2.34 -4.62 -5.34
CA GLY A 132 -3.23 -4.80 -4.19
C GLY A 132 -3.55 -6.28 -3.93
N PRO A 133 -4.05 -6.63 -2.74
CA PRO A 133 -4.10 -8.02 -2.27
C PRO A 133 -4.78 -8.96 -3.27
N HIS A 134 -6.02 -8.67 -3.70
CA HIS A 134 -6.70 -9.47 -4.72
C HIS A 134 -6.04 -9.45 -6.12
N ALA A 135 -5.43 -8.33 -6.49
CA ALA A 135 -4.75 -8.22 -7.78
C ALA A 135 -3.42 -9.00 -7.79
N SER A 136 -2.81 -9.22 -6.62
CA SER A 136 -1.53 -9.95 -6.48
C SER A 136 -1.64 -11.45 -6.76
N GLY A 137 -2.85 -12.03 -6.71
CA GLY A 137 -3.07 -13.44 -7.07
C GLY A 137 -3.19 -13.68 -8.58
N VAL A 138 -3.28 -12.63 -9.40
CA VAL A 138 -3.47 -12.73 -10.87
C VAL A 138 -2.39 -11.98 -11.63
N ASN A 139 -1.94 -10.84 -11.10
CA ASN A 139 -0.91 -10.02 -11.71
C ASN A 139 0.43 -10.28 -11.03
N ARG A 140 1.51 -10.13 -11.81
CA ARG A 140 2.87 -10.45 -11.39
C ARG A 140 3.59 -9.18 -10.96
N SER A 141 4.46 -9.29 -9.96
CA SER A 141 5.30 -8.19 -9.44
C SER A 141 6.56 -8.76 -8.80
N GLN A 142 7.45 -7.93 -8.28
CA GLN A 142 8.60 -8.40 -7.50
C GLN A 142 8.17 -9.26 -6.30
N TYR A 143 6.99 -9.01 -5.73
CA TYR A 143 6.44 -9.86 -4.69
C TYR A 143 6.12 -11.28 -5.19
N SER A 144 5.56 -11.41 -6.41
CA SER A 144 5.30 -12.75 -6.95
C SER A 144 6.59 -13.48 -7.31
N ASP A 145 7.59 -12.76 -7.82
CA ASP A 145 8.90 -13.35 -8.14
C ASP A 145 9.56 -13.87 -6.83
N TYR A 146 9.51 -13.08 -5.75
CA TYR A 146 9.95 -13.51 -4.41
C TYR A 146 9.21 -14.75 -3.90
N LEU A 147 7.89 -14.82 -4.05
CA LEU A 147 7.13 -16.00 -3.65
C LEU A 147 7.45 -17.22 -4.52
N GLU A 148 7.77 -17.06 -5.80
CA GLU A 148 8.20 -18.16 -6.68
C GLU A 148 9.53 -18.75 -6.22
N GLU A 149 10.50 -17.90 -5.87
CA GLU A 149 11.81 -18.32 -5.34
C GLU A 149 11.69 -19.15 -4.06
N LEU A 150 10.70 -18.83 -3.22
CA LEU A 150 10.39 -19.58 -2.00
C LEU A 150 9.49 -20.80 -2.22
N GLY A 151 9.00 -21.04 -3.44
CA GLY A 151 8.01 -22.09 -3.71
C GLY A 151 6.64 -21.84 -3.08
N LEU A 152 6.32 -20.58 -2.76
CA LEU A 152 5.08 -20.15 -2.08
C LEU A 152 4.05 -19.54 -3.04
N TRP A 153 4.41 -19.31 -4.30
CA TRP A 153 3.54 -18.61 -5.26
C TRP A 153 2.18 -19.26 -5.47
N GLU A 154 2.12 -20.58 -5.74
CA GLU A 154 0.83 -21.24 -5.99
C GLU A 154 -0.05 -21.23 -4.74
N THR A 155 0.53 -21.39 -3.54
CA THR A 155 -0.18 -21.27 -2.26
C THR A 155 -0.85 -19.89 -2.11
N HIS A 156 -0.11 -18.82 -2.40
CA HIS A 156 -0.63 -17.45 -2.38
C HIS A 156 -1.72 -17.24 -3.42
N ARG A 157 -1.45 -17.63 -4.66
CA ARG A 157 -2.36 -17.46 -5.80
C ARG A 157 -3.69 -18.17 -5.55
N ASP A 158 -3.66 -19.44 -5.17
CA ASP A 158 -4.86 -20.23 -4.91
C ASP A 158 -5.70 -19.64 -3.78
N TYR A 159 -5.03 -19.17 -2.72
CA TYR A 159 -5.67 -18.50 -1.60
C TYR A 159 -6.40 -17.22 -2.04
N VAL A 160 -5.69 -16.31 -2.71
CA VAL A 160 -6.21 -15.00 -3.11
C VAL A 160 -7.30 -15.14 -4.16
N VAL A 161 -7.14 -16.04 -5.13
CA VAL A 161 -8.17 -16.30 -6.16
C VAL A 161 -9.43 -16.84 -5.49
N ARG A 162 -9.32 -17.80 -4.57
CA ARG A 162 -10.48 -18.33 -3.84
C ARG A 162 -11.19 -17.24 -3.02
N SER A 163 -10.44 -16.38 -2.34
CA SER A 163 -11.01 -15.23 -1.63
C SER A 163 -11.79 -14.31 -2.58
N LYS A 164 -11.17 -13.95 -3.71
CA LYS A 164 -11.78 -13.09 -4.72
C LYS A 164 -13.06 -13.70 -5.29
N THR A 165 -13.06 -14.99 -5.63
CA THR A 165 -14.24 -15.70 -6.11
C THR A 165 -15.37 -15.67 -5.08
N ARG A 166 -15.09 -15.92 -3.79
CA ARG A 166 -16.10 -15.82 -2.72
C ARG A 166 -16.69 -14.42 -2.63
N LEU A 167 -15.88 -13.38 -2.79
CA LEU A 167 -16.34 -11.99 -2.79
C LEU A 167 -17.28 -11.71 -3.98
N GLU A 168 -16.89 -12.14 -5.18
CA GLU A 168 -17.67 -11.95 -6.41
C GLU A 168 -19.00 -12.72 -6.37
N GLU A 169 -19.05 -13.88 -5.69
CA GLU A 169 -20.28 -14.64 -5.44
C GLU A 169 -21.15 -14.03 -4.31
N GLY A 170 -20.73 -12.95 -3.65
CA GLY A 170 -21.44 -12.36 -2.51
C GLY A 170 -21.36 -13.19 -1.22
N ARG A 171 -20.44 -14.15 -1.16
CA ARG A 171 -20.23 -15.12 -0.07
C ARG A 171 -19.06 -14.76 0.85
N ALA A 172 -18.34 -13.69 0.56
CA ALA A 172 -17.30 -13.19 1.45
C ALA A 172 -17.94 -12.59 2.71
N ARG A 173 -17.41 -13.02 3.85
CA ARG A 173 -17.63 -12.40 5.17
C ARG A 173 -16.25 -12.19 5.76
N ALA A 174 -15.97 -10.96 6.19
CA ALA A 174 -14.64 -10.58 6.68
C ALA A 174 -14.15 -11.49 7.82
N TRP A 175 -15.06 -11.87 8.72
CA TRP A 175 -14.79 -12.76 9.86
C TRP A 175 -14.67 -14.24 9.49
N GLU A 176 -14.95 -14.63 8.24
CA GLU A 176 -14.79 -16.00 7.75
C GLU A 176 -13.50 -16.19 6.94
N ASP A 177 -12.73 -15.12 6.70
CA ASP A 177 -11.48 -15.24 5.95
C ASP A 177 -10.45 -16.02 6.80
N PRO A 178 -9.93 -17.17 6.33
CA PRO A 178 -8.93 -17.92 7.06
C PRO A 178 -7.61 -17.13 7.10
N PRO A 179 -6.71 -17.43 8.06
CA PRO A 179 -5.42 -16.75 8.15
C PRO A 179 -4.66 -16.91 6.84
N CYS A 180 -3.82 -15.92 6.52
CA CYS A 180 -2.92 -16.05 5.37
C CYS A 180 -2.13 -17.35 5.51
N PRO A 181 -2.09 -18.21 4.48
CA PRO A 181 -1.37 -19.47 4.52
C PRO A 181 0.16 -19.29 4.39
N LEU A 182 0.63 -18.06 4.17
CA LEU A 182 2.05 -17.75 4.04
C LEU A 182 2.68 -17.55 5.42
N PRO A 183 3.99 -17.84 5.58
CA PRO A 183 4.76 -17.35 6.72
C PRO A 183 4.62 -15.84 6.86
N SER A 184 4.59 -15.32 8.08
CA SER A 184 4.38 -13.90 8.35
C SER A 184 5.40 -12.98 7.69
N GLU A 185 6.64 -13.40 7.58
CA GLU A 185 7.71 -12.68 6.88
C GLU A 185 7.50 -12.56 5.36
N SER A 186 6.70 -13.48 4.81
CA SER A 186 6.32 -13.55 3.39
C SER A 186 4.94 -12.95 3.14
N HIS A 187 4.21 -12.53 4.18
CA HIS A 187 2.96 -11.78 4.02
C HIS A 187 3.21 -10.48 3.24
N LEU A 188 2.25 -10.06 2.42
CA LEU A 188 2.40 -8.93 1.50
C LEU A 188 2.80 -7.62 2.21
N ASP A 189 2.18 -7.33 3.36
CA ASP A 189 2.54 -6.14 4.16
C ASP A 189 3.94 -6.26 4.78
N SER A 190 4.33 -7.44 5.27
CA SER A 190 5.66 -7.68 5.83
C SER A 190 6.74 -7.54 4.77
N TYR A 191 6.50 -8.09 3.57
CA TYR A 191 7.36 -7.90 2.41
C TYR A 191 7.48 -6.41 2.07
N THR A 192 6.36 -5.68 1.99
CA THR A 192 6.34 -4.23 1.70
C THR A 192 7.18 -3.44 2.70
N GLY A 193 6.98 -3.66 4.00
CA GLY A 193 7.70 -2.95 5.06
C GLY A 193 9.19 -3.29 5.07
N ARG A 194 9.54 -4.57 4.87
CA ARG A 194 10.94 -5.02 4.80
C ARG A 194 11.66 -4.43 3.59
N THR A 195 11.06 -4.52 2.40
CA THR A 195 11.62 -3.95 1.17
C THR A 195 11.85 -2.45 1.30
N ALA A 196 10.93 -1.71 1.91
CA ALA A 196 11.12 -0.28 2.17
C ALA A 196 12.24 0.00 3.18
N ALA A 197 12.35 -0.80 4.25
CA ALA A 197 13.41 -0.65 5.23
C ALA A 197 14.80 -1.00 4.68
N GLU A 198 14.89 -2.02 3.82
CA GLU A 198 16.09 -2.38 3.06
C GLU A 198 16.48 -1.26 2.11
N TRP A 199 15.52 -0.73 1.33
CA TRP A 199 15.76 0.41 0.44
C TRP A 199 16.36 1.61 1.17
N VAL A 200 15.79 1.99 2.33
CA VAL A 200 16.32 3.12 3.14
C VAL A 200 17.73 2.83 3.67
N ARG A 201 18.02 1.58 4.06
CA ARG A 201 19.32 1.19 4.59
C ARG A 201 20.41 1.18 3.52
N ASP A 202 20.05 0.75 2.33
CA ASP A 202 20.97 0.51 1.22
C ASP A 202 21.13 1.75 0.32
N TYR A 203 20.33 2.79 0.53
CA TYR A 203 20.44 4.05 -0.21
C TYR A 203 21.79 4.74 0.05
N ASP A 204 22.61 4.81 -0.99
CA ASP A 204 23.97 5.37 -0.98
C ASP A 204 24.13 6.62 -1.85
N GLY A 205 23.02 7.17 -2.35
CA GLY A 205 23.02 8.33 -3.24
C GLY A 205 23.32 9.66 -2.55
N ASP A 206 23.90 10.60 -3.31
CA ASP A 206 24.26 11.94 -2.82
C ASP A 206 23.07 12.91 -2.63
N LYS A 207 21.88 12.54 -3.10
CA LYS A 207 20.67 13.39 -3.04
C LYS A 207 19.84 13.02 -1.80
N PRO A 208 19.09 13.97 -1.20
CA PRO A 208 18.05 13.57 -0.26
C PRO A 208 16.99 12.74 -1.00
N PHE A 209 16.37 11.77 -0.33
CA PHE A 209 15.33 10.94 -0.93
C PHE A 209 13.92 11.33 -0.48
N TYR A 210 12.95 11.02 -1.35
CA TYR A 210 11.53 10.99 -1.06
C TYR A 210 11.03 9.58 -1.36
N LEU A 211 10.67 8.81 -0.35
CA LEU A 211 10.20 7.43 -0.49
C LEU A 211 8.71 7.36 -0.16
N GLN A 212 7.89 6.88 -1.09
CA GLN A 212 6.53 6.45 -0.78
C GLN A 212 6.50 4.97 -0.40
N VAL A 213 5.98 4.65 0.78
CA VAL A 213 5.76 3.29 1.26
C VAL A 213 4.27 3.03 1.34
N LEU A 214 3.76 2.26 0.38
CA LEU A 214 2.34 2.09 0.14
C LEU A 214 1.87 0.67 0.51
N PHE A 215 1.53 0.47 1.78
CA PHE A 215 1.03 -0.81 2.30
C PHE A 215 -0.30 -1.22 1.64
N PRO A 216 -0.38 -2.44 1.09
CA PRO A 216 -1.62 -2.96 0.51
C PRO A 216 -2.73 -3.25 1.53
N GLY A 217 -2.38 -3.64 2.76
CA GLY A 217 -3.33 -3.88 3.86
C GLY A 217 -3.74 -2.60 4.61
N PRO A 218 -4.79 -2.67 5.45
CA PRO A 218 -5.65 -3.84 5.75
C PRO A 218 -6.81 -4.08 4.75
N HIS A 219 -6.67 -3.65 3.49
CA HIS A 219 -7.62 -4.00 2.41
C HIS A 219 -7.84 -5.52 2.31
N ASN A 220 -9.04 -5.94 1.94
CA ASN A 220 -9.38 -7.36 1.86
C ASN A 220 -8.52 -8.15 0.84
N PRO A 221 -8.27 -9.45 1.09
CA PRO A 221 -8.81 -10.31 2.15
C PRO A 221 -8.38 -9.90 3.57
N PHE A 222 -9.19 -10.19 4.57
CA PHE A 222 -8.86 -9.83 5.97
C PHE A 222 -8.02 -10.94 6.61
N ASP A 223 -6.82 -11.16 6.07
CA ASP A 223 -6.07 -12.40 6.16
C ASP A 223 -4.85 -12.33 7.07
N SER A 224 -4.85 -11.51 8.11
CA SER A 224 -3.70 -11.41 9.01
C SER A 224 -3.14 -12.79 9.41
N PRO A 225 -1.80 -12.97 9.44
CA PRO A 225 -1.20 -14.21 9.91
C PRO A 225 -1.69 -14.61 11.30
N GLN A 226 -1.70 -15.92 11.58
CA GLN A 226 -2.37 -16.48 12.76
C GLN A 226 -1.88 -15.86 14.08
N GLU A 227 -0.58 -15.65 14.23
CA GLU A 227 -0.04 -15.07 15.47
C GLU A 227 -0.56 -13.66 15.76
N TYR A 228 -0.90 -12.87 14.73
CA TYR A 228 -1.49 -11.54 14.91
C TYR A 228 -2.99 -11.62 15.20
N ARG A 229 -3.67 -12.68 14.76
CA ARG A 229 -5.06 -12.95 15.12
C ARG A 229 -5.17 -13.33 16.58
N ASP A 230 -4.27 -14.18 17.05
CA ASP A 230 -4.23 -14.67 18.43
C ASP A 230 -3.96 -13.55 19.46
N MET A 231 -3.53 -12.36 19.02
CA MET A 231 -3.35 -11.19 19.87
C MET A 231 -4.66 -10.53 20.32
N TYR A 232 -5.79 -10.82 19.66
CA TYR A 232 -7.05 -10.11 19.85
C TYR A 232 -8.21 -11.07 20.09
N SER A 233 -8.99 -10.83 21.15
CA SER A 233 -10.26 -11.52 21.35
C SER A 233 -11.38 -10.81 20.58
N VAL A 234 -12.31 -11.58 20.01
CA VAL A 234 -13.53 -11.01 19.42
C VAL A 234 -14.38 -10.26 20.45
N ASP A 235 -14.34 -10.69 21.71
CA ASP A 235 -15.10 -10.09 22.81
C ASP A 235 -14.59 -8.70 23.20
N ASP A 236 -13.35 -8.37 22.83
CA ASP A 236 -12.75 -7.07 23.11
C ASP A 236 -13.05 -6.05 21.99
N ILE A 237 -13.47 -6.49 20.79
CA ILE A 237 -13.65 -5.61 19.63
C ILE A 237 -14.94 -4.77 19.81
N PRO A 238 -14.84 -3.42 19.80
CA PRO A 238 -15.97 -2.51 20.03
C PRO A 238 -16.98 -2.46 18.87
#